data_AF-A0A9W4UVL5-F1
#
_entry.id   AF-A0A9W4UVL5-F1
#
_cell.length_a   1.000
_cell.length_b   1.000
_cell.length_c   1.000
_cell.angle_alpha   90.00
_cell.angle_beta   90.00
_cell.angle_gamma   90.00
#
_symmetry.space_group_name_H-M   'P 1'
#
loop_
_entity.id
_entity.type
_entity.pdbx_description
1 polymer ?
#
loop_
_entity_poly.entity_id
_entity_poly.type
_entity_poly.pdbx_seq_one_letter_code
_entity_poly.pdbx_strand_id
1 'polypeptide(L)'
;MGTQFSTSSSIPIPSITLLCIDEAFETALKAAAEAHSLPSSINITFSHTYFDALPSSTKFDLIVSPANSFGLMDGGFDAALSIAFAPQDDYLALTRVAKKALYNEYRGFAPPGSCLIVPLEGEPDLKPNDWGCKYMAISPTMKIPQAVRWDREVVFECMWTLCAAVDRHNRRVKEGGEGSEIKTMMMTPFATGCGIVSPQKWAAQTVLALKQFVEAVEKEEEWMAMSWPSIKGLHREVEKTYDL
;
A
#
# COMPACT_ATOMS: atom_id res chain seq x y z
N MET A 1 -35.82 5.16 18.09
CA MET A 1 -35.45 6.10 17.02
C MET A 1 -34.19 5.57 16.40
N GLY A 2 -34.30 4.93 15.23
CA GLY A 2 -33.14 4.42 14.51
C GLY A 2 -32.41 5.58 13.86
N THR A 3 -31.19 5.84 14.31
CA THR A 3 -30.25 6.71 13.61
C THR A 3 -29.88 6.05 12.29
N GLN A 4 -30.47 6.52 11.20
CA GLN A 4 -29.96 6.26 9.85
C GLN A 4 -28.59 6.93 9.75
N PHE A 5 -27.52 6.12 9.77
CA PHE A 5 -26.24 6.58 9.29
C PHE A 5 -26.35 6.77 7.78
N SER A 6 -26.26 8.02 7.35
CA SER A 6 -26.10 8.36 5.94
C SER A 6 -24.76 7.78 5.48
N THR A 7 -24.81 6.64 4.78
CA THR A 7 -23.65 6.09 4.08
C THR A 7 -23.39 6.97 2.87
N SER A 8 -22.69 8.10 3.07
CA SER A 8 -22.01 8.75 1.95
C SER A 8 -21.09 7.70 1.34
N SER A 9 -21.37 7.28 0.11
CA SER A 9 -20.56 6.34 -0.67
C SER A 9 -19.20 6.96 -0.95
N SER A 10 -18.31 7.02 0.05
CA SER A 10 -16.91 7.32 -0.17
C SER A 10 -16.25 6.06 -0.68
N ILE A 11 -15.67 6.13 -1.88
CA ILE A 11 -14.85 5.07 -2.45
C ILE A 11 -13.79 4.69 -1.41
N PRO A 12 -13.69 3.42 -0.98
CA PRO A 12 -12.84 3.04 0.15
C PRO A 12 -11.34 3.11 -0.18
N ILE A 13 -10.98 3.18 -1.45
CA ILE A 13 -9.60 3.14 -1.93
C ILE A 13 -9.26 4.48 -2.61
N PRO A 14 -8.14 5.15 -2.23
CA PRO A 14 -7.62 6.32 -2.93
C PRO A 14 -7.31 6.04 -4.40
N SER A 15 -7.20 7.08 -5.22
CA SER A 15 -6.59 6.95 -6.55
C SER A 15 -5.13 6.50 -6.39
N ILE A 16 -4.72 5.51 -7.18
CA ILE A 16 -3.39 4.89 -7.09
C ILE A 16 -2.57 5.30 -8.30
N THR A 17 -1.38 5.86 -8.08
CA THR A 17 -0.35 5.98 -9.12
C THR A 17 0.72 4.93 -8.91
N LEU A 18 0.83 4.00 -9.85
CA LEU A 18 1.82 2.94 -9.86
C LEU A 18 3.07 3.37 -10.61
N LEU A 19 4.21 3.34 -9.92
CA LEU A 19 5.52 3.52 -10.51
C LEU A 19 5.97 2.19 -11.13
N CYS A 20 5.60 1.98 -12.40
CA CYS A 20 5.91 0.79 -13.19
C CYS A 20 6.97 1.13 -14.25
N ILE A 21 8.23 1.25 -13.83
CA ILE A 21 9.35 1.55 -14.74
C ILE A 21 9.46 0.47 -15.83
N ASP A 22 9.18 -0.79 -15.47
CA ASP A 22 9.05 -1.89 -16.42
C ASP A 22 7.58 -2.07 -16.82
N GLU A 23 7.30 -1.90 -18.12
CA GLU A 23 5.97 -2.02 -18.73
C GLU A 23 5.36 -3.42 -18.57
N ALA A 24 6.15 -4.45 -18.25
CA ALA A 24 5.65 -5.78 -17.94
C ALA A 24 4.67 -5.77 -16.75
N PHE A 25 4.89 -4.89 -15.76
CA PHE A 25 3.98 -4.77 -14.62
C PHE A 25 2.66 -4.11 -15.00
N GLU A 26 2.68 -3.04 -15.79
CA GLU A 26 1.45 -2.43 -16.29
C GLU A 26 0.65 -3.43 -17.14
N THR A 27 1.33 -4.14 -18.04
CA THR A 27 0.71 -5.16 -18.90
C THR A 27 0.06 -6.26 -18.06
N ALA A 28 0.77 -6.79 -17.06
CA ALA A 28 0.25 -7.82 -16.17
C ALA A 28 -0.95 -7.32 -15.35
N LEU A 29 -0.89 -6.07 -14.82
CA LEU A 29 -1.98 -5.51 -14.04
C LEU A 29 -3.25 -5.30 -14.88
N LYS A 30 -3.11 -4.79 -16.10
CA LYS A 30 -4.26 -4.64 -17.02
C LYS A 30 -4.90 -5.99 -17.34
N ALA A 31 -4.10 -7.01 -17.63
CA ALA A 31 -4.59 -8.36 -17.89
C ALA A 31 -5.28 -8.96 -16.65
N ALA A 32 -4.71 -8.79 -15.46
CA ALA A 32 -5.33 -9.25 -14.21
C ALA A 32 -6.63 -8.50 -13.89
N ALA A 33 -6.67 -7.18 -14.12
CA ALA A 33 -7.84 -6.34 -13.89
C ALA A 33 -9.03 -6.79 -14.76
N GLU A 34 -8.77 -7.14 -16.02
CA GLU A 34 -9.78 -7.75 -16.89
C GLU A 34 -10.19 -9.15 -16.39
N ALA A 35 -9.21 -10.03 -16.17
CA ALA A 35 -9.45 -11.43 -15.81
C ALA A 35 -10.23 -11.61 -14.50
N HIS A 36 -10.02 -10.73 -13.51
CA HIS A 36 -10.66 -10.80 -12.21
C HIS A 36 -11.81 -9.80 -12.03
N SER A 37 -12.10 -8.98 -13.05
CA SER A 37 -13.13 -7.94 -13.04
C SER A 37 -12.91 -6.91 -11.93
N LEU A 38 -11.80 -6.16 -12.02
CA LEU A 38 -11.51 -5.07 -11.09
C LEU A 38 -12.67 -4.05 -11.09
N PRO A 39 -13.20 -3.66 -9.92
CA PRO A 39 -14.24 -2.65 -9.83
C PRO A 39 -13.87 -1.33 -10.52
N SER A 40 -14.79 -0.76 -11.30
CA SER A 40 -14.59 0.52 -11.99
C SER A 40 -14.47 1.73 -11.07
N SER A 41 -14.82 1.57 -9.79
CA SER A 41 -14.61 2.56 -8.73
C SER A 41 -13.12 2.74 -8.37
N ILE A 42 -12.26 1.79 -8.75
CA ILE A 42 -10.82 1.84 -8.48
C ILE A 42 -10.13 2.57 -9.63
N ASN A 43 -9.46 3.68 -9.30
CA ASN A 43 -8.68 4.46 -10.25
C ASN A 43 -7.18 4.15 -10.11
N ILE A 44 -6.59 3.59 -11.16
CA ILE A 44 -5.16 3.29 -11.24
C ILE A 44 -4.56 4.02 -12.45
N THR A 45 -3.54 4.82 -12.20
CA THR A 45 -2.69 5.43 -13.23
C THR A 45 -1.28 4.88 -13.15
N PHE A 46 -0.54 4.95 -14.25
CA PHE A 46 0.82 4.44 -14.34
C PHE A 46 1.79 5.58 -14.60
N SER A 47 2.98 5.49 -13.99
CA SER A 47 4.15 6.28 -14.34
C SER A 47 5.32 5.37 -14.63
N HIS A 48 6.00 5.63 -15.74
CA HIS A 48 7.20 4.92 -16.17
C HIS A 48 8.49 5.67 -15.83
N THR A 49 8.41 6.64 -14.92
CA THR A 49 9.57 7.41 -14.46
C THR A 49 10.11 6.83 -13.16
N TYR A 50 11.40 7.04 -12.92
CA TYR A 50 11.97 6.90 -11.58
C TYR A 50 11.35 7.94 -10.63
N PHE A 51 11.41 7.66 -9.33
CA PHE A 51 10.85 8.54 -8.29
C PHE A 51 11.54 9.90 -8.24
N ASP A 52 12.87 9.91 -8.37
CA ASP A 52 13.69 11.12 -8.42
C ASP A 52 13.47 11.97 -9.68
N ALA A 53 12.88 11.38 -10.73
CA ALA A 53 12.51 12.05 -11.96
C ALA A 53 11.05 12.54 -11.98
N LEU A 54 10.31 12.40 -10.86
CA LEU A 54 8.93 12.87 -10.80
C LEU A 54 8.86 14.40 -10.89
N PRO A 55 7.98 14.95 -11.77
CA PRO A 55 7.75 16.39 -11.81
C PRO A 55 7.27 16.93 -10.45
N SER A 56 7.68 18.15 -10.09
CA SER A 56 7.17 18.84 -8.89
C SER A 56 5.67 19.16 -8.97
N SER A 57 5.09 19.13 -10.17
CA SER A 57 3.65 19.25 -10.39
C SER A 57 2.88 17.98 -10.00
N THR A 58 3.55 16.83 -9.84
CA THR A 58 2.95 15.59 -9.34
C THR A 58 2.47 15.80 -7.91
N LYS A 59 1.23 15.42 -7.60
CA LYS A 59 0.66 15.53 -6.24
C LYS A 59 0.13 14.19 -5.79
N PHE A 60 0.43 13.82 -4.55
CA PHE A 60 -0.12 12.64 -3.87
C PHE A 60 -0.08 12.83 -2.36
N ASP A 61 -1.03 12.25 -1.64
CA ASP A 61 -1.12 12.39 -0.18
C ASP A 61 -0.23 11.37 0.55
N LEU A 62 -0.14 10.15 0.00
CA LEU A 62 0.53 8.99 0.59
C LEU A 62 1.57 8.40 -0.37
N ILE A 63 2.77 8.11 0.14
CA ILE A 63 3.77 7.27 -0.55
C ILE A 63 3.90 5.92 0.14
N VAL A 64 3.94 4.83 -0.62
CA VAL A 64 4.06 3.47 -0.05
C VAL A 64 5.51 3.01 -0.12
N SER A 65 6.06 2.63 1.03
CA SER A 65 7.36 2.00 1.20
C SER A 65 7.20 0.47 1.32
N PRO A 66 7.63 -0.31 0.31
CA PRO A 66 7.62 -1.78 0.34
C PRO A 66 8.79 -2.32 1.18
N ALA A 67 8.80 -1.96 2.47
CA ALA A 67 9.94 -2.05 3.37
C ALA A 67 10.39 -3.47 3.73
N ASN A 68 11.45 -3.53 4.54
CA ASN A 68 11.75 -4.68 5.40
C ASN A 68 11.10 -4.53 6.79
N SER A 69 10.99 -5.63 7.53
CA SER A 69 10.35 -5.67 8.86
C SER A 69 10.97 -4.77 9.93
N PHE A 70 12.18 -4.24 9.72
CA PHE A 70 12.92 -3.43 10.69
C PHE A 70 12.99 -1.95 10.33
N GLY A 71 12.31 -1.52 9.25
CA GLY A 71 12.22 -0.11 8.85
C GLY A 71 13.56 0.51 8.47
N LEU A 72 14.51 -0.27 7.94
CA LEU A 72 15.66 0.29 7.24
C LEU A 72 15.20 0.82 5.88
N MET A 73 15.52 2.08 5.59
CA MET A 73 15.04 2.79 4.40
C MET A 73 16.19 3.04 3.40
N ASP A 74 17.03 2.04 3.17
CA ASP A 74 18.34 2.19 2.49
C ASP A 74 18.50 1.32 1.24
N GLY A 75 17.48 0.58 0.83
CA GLY A 75 17.51 -0.31 -0.34
C GLY A 75 16.49 0.07 -1.41
N GLY A 76 16.86 -0.09 -2.69
CA GLY A 76 15.94 0.03 -3.82
C GLY A 76 15.08 1.30 -3.79
N PHE A 77 13.75 1.12 -3.75
CA PHE A 77 12.81 2.23 -3.68
C PHE A 77 12.92 3.03 -2.37
N ASP A 78 13.14 2.36 -1.23
CA ASP A 78 13.27 3.03 0.06
C ASP A 78 14.48 3.96 0.11
N ALA A 79 15.57 3.63 -0.59
CA ALA A 79 16.72 4.51 -0.73
C ALA A 79 16.35 5.82 -1.46
N ALA A 80 15.50 5.73 -2.49
CA ALA A 80 15.00 6.91 -3.21
C ALA A 80 14.09 7.76 -2.31
N LEU A 81 13.28 7.14 -1.44
CA LEU A 81 12.51 7.85 -0.43
C LEU A 81 13.43 8.57 0.56
N SER A 82 14.48 7.92 1.05
CA SER A 82 15.46 8.57 1.95
C SER A 82 16.12 9.77 1.28
N ILE A 83 16.53 9.68 0.01
CA ILE A 83 17.07 10.84 -0.73
C ILE A 83 16.04 11.97 -0.84
N ALA A 84 14.77 11.63 -1.06
CA ALA A 84 13.71 12.60 -1.30
C ALA A 84 13.19 13.29 -0.03
N PHE A 85 13.13 12.61 1.12
CA PHE A 85 12.53 13.12 2.35
C PHE A 85 13.55 13.45 3.44
N ALA A 86 14.75 12.88 3.41
CA ALA A 86 15.77 13.17 4.41
C ALA A 86 16.53 14.48 4.07
N PRO A 87 17.04 15.19 5.09
CA PRO A 87 17.99 16.29 4.91
C PRO A 87 19.24 15.84 4.15
N GLN A 88 19.86 16.76 3.41
CA GLN A 88 21.01 16.43 2.55
C GLN A 88 22.21 15.89 3.34
N ASP A 89 22.38 16.33 4.58
CA ASP A 89 23.46 15.93 5.49
C ASP A 89 23.08 14.78 6.44
N ASP A 90 21.85 14.26 6.36
CA ASP A 90 21.36 13.19 7.23
C ASP A 90 20.47 12.18 6.50
N TYR A 91 21.11 11.35 5.67
CA TYR A 91 20.45 10.27 4.92
C TYR A 91 19.61 9.32 5.80
N LEU A 92 19.97 9.14 7.08
CA LEU A 92 19.30 8.19 7.98
C LEU A 92 18.06 8.77 8.67
N ALA A 93 17.71 10.04 8.46
CA ALA A 93 16.56 10.67 9.10
C ALA A 93 15.26 9.91 8.86
N LEU A 94 14.97 9.53 7.61
CA LEU A 94 13.76 8.76 7.28
C LEU A 94 13.75 7.38 7.95
N THR A 95 14.92 6.72 8.04
CA THR A 95 15.05 5.44 8.77
C THR A 95 14.72 5.60 10.25
N ARG A 96 15.13 6.71 10.90
CA ARG A 96 14.81 6.95 12.31
C ARG A 96 13.33 7.21 12.52
N VAL A 97 12.69 7.99 11.63
CA VAL A 97 11.23 8.21 11.64
C VAL A 97 10.50 6.88 11.50
N ALA A 98 10.87 6.06 10.50
CA ALA A 98 10.29 4.74 10.28
C ALA A 98 10.44 3.83 11.50
N LYS A 99 11.66 3.70 12.05
CA LYS A 99 11.93 2.86 13.22
C LYS A 99 11.20 3.33 14.47
N LYS A 100 11.08 4.64 14.69
CA LYS A 100 10.31 5.22 15.81
C LYS A 100 8.84 4.83 15.70
N ALA A 101 8.25 4.98 14.51
CA ALA A 101 6.87 4.56 14.25
C ALA A 101 6.68 3.05 14.48
N LEU A 102 7.57 2.23 13.93
CA LEU A 102 7.56 0.78 14.14
C LEU A 102 7.75 0.37 15.60
N TYR A 103 8.56 1.09 16.38
CA TYR A 103 8.73 0.82 17.80
C TYR A 103 7.46 1.14 18.61
N ASN A 104 6.79 2.23 18.26
CA ASN A 104 5.56 2.63 18.93
C ASN A 104 4.42 1.64 18.66
N GLU A 105 4.27 1.20 17.41
CA GLU A 105 3.19 0.30 17.01
C GLU A 105 3.52 -1.18 17.32
N TYR A 106 4.68 -1.65 16.85
CA TYR A 106 5.01 -3.08 16.83
C TYR A 106 6.24 -3.44 17.66
N ARG A 107 6.73 -2.54 18.51
CA ARG A 107 7.96 -2.74 19.31
C ARG A 107 9.19 -3.07 18.44
N GLY A 108 9.23 -2.53 17.21
CA GLY A 108 10.40 -2.50 16.34
C GLY A 108 10.46 -3.60 15.29
N PHE A 109 9.44 -4.47 15.23
CA PHE A 109 9.32 -5.51 14.21
C PHE A 109 7.92 -5.52 13.60
N ALA A 110 7.79 -5.09 12.35
CA ALA A 110 6.53 -5.21 11.60
C ALA A 110 6.57 -6.48 10.73
N PRO A 111 5.70 -7.47 10.97
CA PRO A 111 5.65 -8.68 10.16
C PRO A 111 5.42 -8.36 8.67
N PRO A 112 5.95 -9.16 7.72
CA PRO A 112 5.52 -9.09 6.33
C PRO A 112 3.99 -9.15 6.21
N GLY A 113 3.43 -8.40 5.27
CA GLY A 113 1.97 -8.31 5.11
C GLY A 113 1.29 -7.28 6.02
N SER A 114 1.99 -6.69 7.00
CA SER A 114 1.46 -5.58 7.81
C SER A 114 1.58 -4.22 7.12
N CYS A 115 0.86 -3.22 7.61
CA CYS A 115 0.96 -1.84 7.13
C CYS A 115 0.81 -0.82 8.27
N LEU A 116 1.61 0.24 8.25
CA LEU A 116 1.54 1.36 9.19
C LEU A 116 1.59 2.69 8.44
N ILE A 117 0.61 3.58 8.68
CA ILE A 117 0.63 4.95 8.19
C ILE A 117 1.46 5.82 9.14
N VAL A 118 2.45 6.51 8.59
CA VAL A 118 3.39 7.38 9.31
C VAL A 118 3.26 8.81 8.75
N PRO A 119 2.95 9.81 9.60
CA PRO A 119 3.01 11.21 9.18
C PRO A 119 4.43 11.60 8.75
N LEU A 120 4.54 12.31 7.63
CA LEU A 120 5.76 12.98 7.19
C LEU A 120 5.65 14.49 7.37
N GLU A 121 4.45 15.05 7.18
CA GLU A 121 4.19 16.48 7.37
C GLU A 121 4.38 16.83 8.85
N GLY A 122 5.23 17.82 9.13
CA GLY A 122 5.53 18.27 10.49
C GLY A 122 6.59 17.44 11.23
N GLU A 123 7.16 16.40 10.63
CA GLU A 123 8.29 15.69 11.23
C GLU A 123 9.57 16.57 11.19
N PRO A 124 10.14 16.94 12.35
CA PRO A 124 11.21 17.94 12.43
C PRO A 124 12.53 17.49 11.83
N ASP A 125 12.74 16.17 11.74
CA ASP A 125 13.96 15.57 11.19
C ASP A 125 13.92 15.44 9.67
N LEU A 126 12.77 15.70 9.02
CA LEU A 126 12.58 15.56 7.58
C LEU A 126 12.54 16.92 6.89
N LYS A 127 13.00 16.95 5.63
CA LYS A 127 12.86 18.17 4.81
C LYS A 127 11.46 18.22 4.18
N PRO A 128 10.94 19.42 3.88
CA PRO A 128 9.69 19.55 3.13
C PRO A 128 9.83 18.93 1.73
N ASN A 129 8.70 18.50 1.18
CA ASN A 129 8.62 17.95 -0.17
C ASN A 129 7.63 18.76 -1.01
N ASP A 130 7.91 18.86 -2.32
CA ASP A 130 7.08 19.66 -3.24
C ASP A 130 5.81 18.94 -3.69
N TRP A 131 5.69 17.62 -3.45
CA TRP A 131 4.56 16.80 -3.91
C TRP A 131 3.30 16.96 -3.04
N GLY A 132 3.40 17.65 -1.90
CA GLY A 132 2.32 17.71 -0.93
C GLY A 132 2.07 16.38 -0.23
N CYS A 133 3.07 15.48 -0.24
CA CYS A 133 3.00 14.19 0.43
C CYS A 133 3.05 14.41 1.94
N LYS A 134 2.01 13.92 2.61
CA LYS A 134 1.80 14.08 4.06
C LYS A 134 2.07 12.81 4.83
N TYR A 135 1.99 11.66 4.17
CA TYR A 135 2.05 10.35 4.81
C TYR A 135 2.95 9.38 4.05
N MET A 136 3.55 8.46 4.79
CA MET A 136 4.20 7.26 4.27
C MET A 136 3.51 6.02 4.81
N ALA A 137 3.20 5.04 3.97
CA ALA A 137 2.79 3.71 4.40
C ALA A 137 4.02 2.81 4.45
N ILE A 138 4.39 2.31 5.63
CA ILE A 138 5.40 1.27 5.78
C ILE A 138 4.69 -0.07 5.63
N SER A 139 4.94 -0.77 4.53
CA SER A 139 4.32 -2.06 4.20
C SER A 139 5.42 -3.11 3.97
N PRO A 140 5.88 -3.80 5.03
CA PRO A 140 6.95 -4.75 4.89
C PRO A 140 6.55 -5.92 3.99
N THR A 141 7.36 -6.19 2.98
CA THR A 141 7.18 -7.35 2.08
C THR A 141 8.08 -8.52 2.44
N MET A 142 9.04 -8.29 3.34
CA MET A 142 10.03 -9.28 3.76
C MET A 142 10.65 -8.90 5.09
N LYS A 143 11.18 -9.89 5.82
CA LYS A 143 11.88 -9.63 7.08
C LYS A 143 13.21 -8.90 6.88
N ILE A 144 14.01 -9.42 5.97
CA ILE A 144 15.27 -8.88 5.48
C ILE A 144 15.25 -8.96 3.95
N PRO A 145 16.08 -8.20 3.23
CA PRO A 145 16.18 -8.30 1.78
C PRO A 145 16.50 -9.74 1.34
N GLN A 146 15.51 -10.45 0.79
CA GLN A 146 15.63 -11.82 0.28
C GLN A 146 14.46 -12.17 -0.64
N ALA A 147 14.62 -13.24 -1.42
CA ALA A 147 13.52 -13.81 -2.19
C ALA A 147 12.40 -14.31 -1.26
N VAL A 148 11.15 -13.97 -1.58
CA VAL A 148 9.96 -14.31 -0.77
C VAL A 148 9.05 -15.32 -1.44
N ARG A 149 9.58 -16.14 -2.35
CA ARG A 149 8.81 -17.19 -3.06
C ARG A 149 8.12 -18.20 -2.13
N TRP A 150 8.64 -18.36 -0.91
CA TRP A 150 8.04 -19.21 0.13
C TRP A 150 6.73 -18.62 0.66
N ASP A 151 6.60 -17.29 0.64
CA ASP A 151 5.39 -16.59 1.00
C ASP A 151 4.50 -16.51 -0.24
N ARG A 152 3.37 -17.20 -0.16
CA ARG A 152 2.49 -17.37 -1.31
C ARG A 152 1.56 -16.18 -1.50
N GLU A 153 1.32 -15.37 -0.47
CA GLU A 153 0.26 -14.36 -0.46
C GLU A 153 0.74 -12.98 0.01
N VAL A 154 2.03 -12.77 0.25
CA VAL A 154 2.56 -11.48 0.74
C VAL A 154 2.08 -10.25 -0.05
N VAL A 155 1.90 -10.35 -1.38
CA VAL A 155 1.38 -9.21 -2.17
C VAL A 155 -0.09 -8.96 -1.85
N PHE A 156 -0.90 -10.01 -1.78
CA PHE A 156 -2.30 -9.92 -1.38
C PHE A 156 -2.43 -9.32 0.02
N GLU A 157 -1.66 -9.82 0.99
CA GLU A 157 -1.67 -9.37 2.38
C GLU A 157 -1.23 -7.91 2.51
N CYS A 158 -0.11 -7.52 1.88
CA CYS A 158 0.35 -6.13 1.89
C CYS A 158 -0.66 -5.18 1.25
N MET A 159 -1.29 -5.56 0.13
CA MET A 159 -2.29 -4.73 -0.52
C MET A 159 -3.55 -4.59 0.35
N TRP A 160 -4.03 -5.70 0.92
CA TRP A 160 -5.17 -5.70 1.82
C TRP A 160 -4.95 -4.81 3.05
N THR A 161 -3.81 -4.96 3.72
CA THR A 161 -3.52 -4.18 4.93
C THR A 161 -3.20 -2.73 4.64
N LEU A 162 -2.65 -2.41 3.45
CA LEU A 162 -2.55 -1.03 2.97
C LEU A 162 -3.93 -0.39 2.84
N CYS A 163 -4.87 -1.05 2.16
CA CYS A 163 -6.25 -0.57 2.03
C CYS A 163 -6.91 -0.40 3.41
N ALA A 164 -6.78 -1.39 4.29
CA ALA A 164 -7.34 -1.33 5.65
C ALA A 164 -6.74 -0.19 6.48
N ALA A 165 -5.43 0.05 6.38
CA ALA A 165 -4.76 1.11 7.11
C ALA A 165 -5.20 2.50 6.63
N VAL A 166 -5.38 2.67 5.32
CA VAL A 166 -5.90 3.90 4.72
C VAL A 166 -7.37 4.14 5.08
N ASP A 167 -8.23 3.12 4.96
CA ASP A 167 -9.65 3.22 5.35
C ASP A 167 -9.77 3.65 6.82
N ARG A 168 -9.05 2.96 7.72
CA ARG A 168 -9.02 3.29 9.16
C ARG A 168 -8.54 4.72 9.40
N HIS A 169 -7.49 5.17 8.71
CA HIS A 169 -7.01 6.56 8.81
C HIS A 169 -8.07 7.55 8.36
N ASN A 170 -8.67 7.32 7.19
CA ASN A 170 -9.67 8.22 6.62
C ASN A 170 -10.95 8.29 7.47
N ARG A 171 -11.44 7.16 8.01
CA ARG A 171 -12.56 7.15 8.96
C ARG A 171 -12.24 7.95 10.22
N ARG A 172 -11.08 7.72 10.83
CA ARG A 172 -10.63 8.49 12.01
C ARG A 172 -10.59 9.99 11.74
N VAL A 173 -10.10 10.41 10.57
CA VAL A 173 -10.06 11.84 10.18
C VAL A 173 -11.48 12.39 10.00
N LYS A 174 -12.39 11.67 9.33
CA LYS A 174 -13.81 12.08 9.18
C LYS A 174 -14.54 12.21 10.51
N GLU A 175 -14.16 11.41 11.50
CA GLU A 175 -14.67 11.45 12.88
C GLU A 175 -14.06 12.58 13.73
N GLY A 176 -13.24 13.46 13.12
CA GLY A 176 -12.64 14.63 13.79
C GLY A 176 -11.23 14.38 14.34
N GLY A 177 -10.60 13.26 13.98
CA GLY A 177 -9.19 12.99 14.31
C GLY A 177 -8.21 13.89 13.55
N GLU A 178 -6.98 13.97 14.06
CA GLU A 178 -5.92 14.79 13.46
C GLU A 178 -5.48 14.29 12.08
N GLY A 179 -5.16 15.24 11.19
CA GLY A 179 -4.64 15.00 9.85
C GLY A 179 -5.66 15.33 8.75
N SER A 180 -5.37 14.85 7.54
CA SER A 180 -6.25 14.95 6.38
C SER A 180 -6.49 13.58 5.77
N GLU A 181 -7.62 13.43 5.08
CA GLU A 181 -7.93 12.22 4.32
C GLU A 181 -6.87 11.98 3.23
N ILE A 182 -6.50 10.72 3.06
CA ILE A 182 -5.68 10.22 1.97
C ILE A 182 -6.61 9.96 0.79
N LYS A 183 -6.49 10.74 -0.28
CA LYS A 183 -7.31 10.64 -1.50
C LYS A 183 -6.51 10.14 -2.70
N THR A 184 -5.19 10.26 -2.62
CA THR A 184 -4.25 9.84 -3.65
C THR A 184 -3.06 9.14 -3.00
N MET A 185 -2.63 8.02 -3.57
CA MET A 185 -1.43 7.32 -3.12
C MET A 185 -0.54 6.91 -4.29
N MET A 186 0.76 6.85 -4.03
CA MET A 186 1.76 6.40 -4.98
C MET A 186 2.49 5.18 -4.42
N MET A 187 2.73 4.18 -5.27
CA MET A 187 3.43 2.96 -4.86
C MET A 187 4.21 2.31 -6.00
N THR A 188 5.12 1.42 -5.66
CA THR A 188 5.78 0.50 -6.59
C THR A 188 5.17 -0.91 -6.46
N PRO A 189 5.36 -1.79 -7.47
CA PRO A 189 4.98 -3.19 -7.36
C PRO A 189 5.61 -3.87 -6.12
N PHE A 190 4.78 -4.48 -5.27
CA PHE A 190 5.22 -5.13 -4.03
C PHE A 190 6.06 -6.38 -4.30
N ALA A 191 7.17 -6.52 -3.56
CA ALA A 191 8.02 -7.71 -3.53
C ALA A 191 8.67 -8.12 -4.88
N THR A 192 8.66 -7.25 -5.90
CA THR A 192 9.15 -7.60 -7.24
C THR A 192 10.65 -7.38 -7.44
N GLY A 193 11.27 -6.54 -6.60
CA GLY A 193 12.73 -6.34 -6.54
C GLY A 193 13.43 -7.52 -5.85
N CYS A 194 13.93 -7.31 -4.62
CA CYS A 194 14.61 -8.38 -3.87
C CYS A 194 13.73 -9.62 -3.61
N GLY A 195 12.41 -9.44 -3.59
CA GLY A 195 11.46 -10.51 -3.30
C GLY A 195 11.26 -11.50 -4.46
N ILE A 196 11.62 -11.12 -5.69
CA ILE A 196 11.52 -11.94 -6.91
C ILE A 196 10.09 -12.47 -7.14
N VAL A 197 9.06 -11.68 -6.79
CA VAL A 197 7.68 -11.97 -7.20
C VAL A 197 7.51 -11.60 -8.68
N SER A 198 6.91 -12.49 -9.46
CA SER A 198 6.69 -12.28 -10.90
C SER A 198 5.67 -11.15 -11.14
N PRO A 199 5.72 -10.47 -12.30
CA PRO A 199 4.69 -9.49 -12.68
C PRO A 199 3.27 -10.06 -12.63
N GLN A 200 3.09 -11.31 -13.08
CA GLN A 200 1.79 -11.97 -13.13
C GLN A 200 1.24 -12.24 -11.73
N LYS A 201 2.06 -12.77 -10.82
CA LYS A 201 1.66 -13.02 -9.44
C LYS A 201 1.34 -11.73 -8.70
N TRP A 202 2.22 -10.74 -8.82
CA TRP A 202 1.99 -9.43 -8.21
C TRP A 202 0.68 -8.79 -8.70
N ALA A 203 0.46 -8.78 -10.01
CA ALA A 203 -0.72 -8.18 -10.62
C ALA A 203 -2.02 -8.88 -10.19
N ALA A 204 -2.06 -10.21 -10.27
CA ALA A 204 -3.23 -11.00 -9.89
C ALA A 204 -3.59 -10.79 -8.41
N GLN A 205 -2.60 -10.87 -7.52
CA GLN A 205 -2.83 -10.67 -6.08
C GLN A 205 -3.22 -9.23 -5.72
N THR A 206 -2.62 -8.24 -6.38
CA THR A 206 -3.00 -6.83 -6.21
C THR A 206 -4.46 -6.62 -6.59
N VAL A 207 -4.88 -7.10 -7.76
CA VAL A 207 -6.26 -6.96 -8.24
C VAL A 207 -7.25 -7.69 -7.34
N LEU A 208 -6.93 -8.92 -6.93
CA LEU A 208 -7.79 -9.71 -6.04
C LEU A 208 -7.95 -9.02 -4.67
N ALA A 209 -6.87 -8.51 -4.08
CA ALA A 209 -6.93 -7.79 -2.81
C ALA A 209 -7.79 -6.53 -2.91
N LEU A 210 -7.59 -5.71 -3.95
CA LEU A 210 -8.38 -4.49 -4.16
C LEU A 210 -9.87 -4.80 -4.37
N LYS A 211 -10.19 -5.77 -5.24
CA LYS A 211 -11.57 -6.20 -5.52
C LYS A 211 -12.26 -6.70 -4.25
N GLN A 212 -11.61 -7.63 -3.54
CA GLN A 212 -12.18 -8.23 -2.34
C GLN A 212 -12.31 -7.20 -1.22
N PHE A 213 -11.38 -6.24 -1.10
CA PHE A 213 -11.48 -5.18 -0.10
C PHE A 213 -12.64 -4.22 -0.36
N VAL A 214 -12.86 -3.82 -1.62
CA VAL A 214 -14.05 -3.04 -1.99
C VAL A 214 -15.32 -3.80 -1.65
N GLU A 215 -15.40 -5.07 -2.01
CA GLU A 215 -16.56 -5.91 -1.68
C GLU A 215 -16.79 -6.02 -0.17
N ALA A 216 -15.72 -6.10 0.63
CA ALA A 216 -15.79 -6.16 2.09
C ALA A 216 -16.40 -4.92 2.71
N VAL A 217 -16.07 -3.73 2.16
CA VAL A 217 -16.64 -2.47 2.64
C VAL A 217 -18.08 -2.29 2.16
N GLU A 218 -18.39 -2.67 0.92
CA GLU A 218 -19.73 -2.50 0.34
C GLU A 218 -20.76 -3.49 0.90
N LYS A 219 -20.32 -4.68 1.29
CA LYS A 219 -21.18 -5.77 1.79
C LYS A 219 -20.82 -6.15 3.22
N GLU A 220 -20.75 -5.15 4.10
CA GLU A 220 -20.31 -5.30 5.49
C GLU A 220 -21.01 -6.45 6.23
N GLU A 221 -22.35 -6.52 6.16
CA GLU A 221 -23.14 -7.58 6.83
C GLU A 221 -22.80 -8.99 6.32
N GLU A 222 -22.60 -9.14 5.01
CA GLU A 222 -22.24 -10.44 4.40
C GLU A 222 -20.83 -10.88 4.81
N TRP A 223 -19.89 -9.92 4.84
CA TRP A 223 -18.49 -10.18 5.21
C TRP A 223 -18.34 -10.50 6.70
N MET A 224 -19.10 -9.85 7.58
CA MET A 224 -19.13 -10.18 9.01
C MET A 224 -19.79 -11.54 9.29
N ALA A 225 -20.71 -11.99 8.42
CA ALA A 225 -21.44 -13.24 8.57
C ALA A 225 -20.86 -14.41 7.76
N MET A 226 -19.63 -14.30 7.23
CA MET A 226 -19.06 -15.31 6.35
C MET A 226 -19.01 -16.71 6.97
N SER A 227 -19.32 -17.70 6.14
CA SER A 227 -19.19 -19.11 6.48
C SER A 227 -18.01 -19.74 5.73
N TRP A 228 -17.54 -20.91 6.20
CA TRP A 228 -16.44 -21.64 5.57
C TRP A 228 -16.58 -21.84 4.05
N PRO A 229 -17.77 -22.16 3.49
CA PRO A 229 -17.94 -22.22 2.04
C PRO A 229 -17.57 -20.91 1.31
N SER A 230 -18.03 -19.76 1.78
CA SER A 230 -17.73 -18.45 1.18
C SER A 230 -16.24 -18.11 1.31
N ILE A 231 -15.65 -18.34 2.49
CA ILE A 231 -14.21 -18.14 2.74
C ILE A 231 -13.37 -19.02 1.80
N LYS A 232 -13.75 -20.30 1.63
CA LYS A 232 -13.08 -21.21 0.68
C LYS A 232 -13.20 -20.73 -0.77
N GLY A 233 -14.28 -20.05 -1.13
CA GLY A 233 -14.45 -19.41 -2.42
C GLY A 233 -13.38 -18.35 -2.66
N LEU A 234 -13.28 -17.36 -1.77
CA LEU A 234 -12.28 -16.29 -1.84
C LEU A 234 -10.85 -16.84 -1.82
N HIS A 235 -10.56 -17.77 -0.91
CA HIS A 235 -9.24 -18.39 -0.80
C HIS A 235 -8.82 -19.08 -2.12
N ARG A 236 -9.74 -19.80 -2.78
CA ARG A 236 -9.44 -20.46 -4.07
C ARG A 236 -9.12 -19.48 -5.19
N GLU A 237 -9.62 -18.24 -5.14
CA GLU A 237 -9.24 -17.22 -6.12
C GLU A 237 -7.76 -16.84 -5.95
N VAL A 238 -7.32 -16.64 -4.70
CA VAL A 238 -5.93 -16.30 -4.37
C VAL A 238 -5.01 -17.51 -4.59
N GLU A 239 -5.44 -18.71 -4.23
CA GLU A 239 -4.68 -19.97 -4.41
C GLU A 239 -4.24 -20.20 -5.86
N LYS A 240 -5.09 -19.84 -6.84
CA LYS A 240 -4.75 -19.93 -8.28
C LYS A 240 -3.56 -19.08 -8.70
N THR A 241 -3.14 -18.13 -7.86
CA THR A 241 -2.01 -17.23 -8.14
C THR A 241 -0.68 -17.74 -7.59
N TYR A 242 -0.66 -18.84 -6.83
CA TYR A 242 0.51 -19.26 -6.06
C TYR A 242 1.74 -19.58 -6.92
N ASP A 243 1.50 -20.17 -8.10
CA ASP A 243 2.52 -20.66 -9.01
C ASP A 243 2.73 -19.75 -10.24
N LEU A 244 2.17 -18.54 -10.22
CA LEU A 244 2.43 -17.49 -11.23
C LEU A 244 3.82 -16.85 -11.07
#